data_AF-A0A9E2Z6S9-F1
#
_entry.id   AF-A0A9E2Z6S9-F1
#
_cell.length_a   1.000
_cell.length_b   1.000
_cell.length_c   1.000
_cell.angle_alpha   90.00
_cell.angle_beta   90.00
_cell.angle_gamma   90.00
#
_symmetry.space_group_name_H-M   'P 1'
#
loop_
_entity.id
_entity.type
_entity.pdbx_description
1 polymer ?
#
loop_
_entity_poly.entity_id
_entity_poly.type
_entity_poly.pdbx_seq_one_letter_code
_entity_poly.pdbx_strand_id
1 'polypeptide(L)'
;SVPNGANTSSLDQSVFSLLVGGQSSIFGVFGMLAAASILFFAFIGFDVVATTAEETRNPQRDVPRGILGSLAIVTVLYIAVSFVVTGMESYTKLATGADGTKKTLATAFADNGVHWAAAVIAIGALAGLTTVVMVLLLGQTRILFAMSRDGLMPPVLAKTGARGTPVRATLTVVVAVAIAGGFFPSNKLEEVVNVGTLSAFVLVSAGVLVLRKTRPDLPRGFRAPLVPLVPILAIVSCLWLMINLTALTWVRFAVWMAIGIVFYFAYGARKSVLRASQSGGAGQGTEVAVDS
;
A
#
# COMPACT_ATOMS: atom_id res chain seq x y z
N SER A 1 -18.96 -4.50 -34.78
CA SER A 1 -20.14 -4.34 -33.90
C SER A 1 -20.11 -5.46 -32.88
N VAL A 2 -19.67 -5.17 -31.66
CA VAL A 2 -19.66 -6.16 -30.57
C VAL A 2 -21.07 -6.23 -29.99
N PRO A 3 -21.67 -7.42 -29.79
CA PRO A 3 -23.07 -7.55 -29.38
C PRO A 3 -23.28 -7.07 -27.94
N ASN A 4 -24.36 -6.31 -27.74
CA ASN A 4 -24.97 -6.06 -26.44
C ASN A 4 -25.48 -7.37 -25.84
N GLY A 5 -25.21 -7.62 -24.54
CA GLY A 5 -25.93 -8.65 -23.78
C GLY A 5 -25.08 -9.50 -22.85
N ALA A 6 -24.42 -8.88 -21.87
CA ALA A 6 -24.18 -9.52 -20.59
C ALA A 6 -24.24 -8.43 -19.52
N ASN A 7 -25.08 -8.63 -18.51
CA ASN A 7 -25.13 -7.82 -17.29
C ASN A 7 -23.76 -7.80 -16.61
N THR A 8 -22.81 -6.99 -17.08
CA THR A 8 -21.73 -6.52 -16.19
C THR A 8 -22.43 -5.66 -15.16
N SER A 9 -22.48 -6.14 -13.93
CA SER A 9 -23.09 -5.40 -12.84
C SER A 9 -22.52 -3.98 -12.83
N SER A 10 -23.34 -2.95 -12.62
CA SER A 10 -22.87 -1.56 -12.57
C SER A 10 -21.69 -1.37 -11.60
N LEU A 11 -21.51 -2.28 -10.65
CA LEU A 11 -20.43 -2.32 -9.68
C LEU A 11 -19.07 -2.74 -10.25
N ASP A 12 -19.01 -3.46 -11.38
CA ASP A 12 -17.75 -3.87 -12.02
C ASP A 12 -17.13 -2.78 -12.90
N GLN A 13 -17.89 -1.73 -13.18
CA GLN A 13 -17.42 -0.57 -13.93
C GLN A 13 -16.55 0.35 -13.06
N SER A 14 -15.63 1.09 -13.68
CA SER A 14 -14.84 2.10 -12.96
C SER A 14 -15.76 3.22 -12.48
N VAL A 15 -15.46 3.80 -11.32
CA VAL A 15 -16.24 4.94 -10.81
C VAL A 15 -16.24 6.10 -11.81
N PHE A 16 -15.13 6.30 -12.52
CA PHE A 16 -15.07 7.24 -13.64
C PHE A 16 -16.12 6.97 -14.72
N SER A 17 -16.23 5.72 -15.19
CA SER A 17 -17.22 5.36 -16.22
C SER A 17 -18.67 5.52 -15.74
N LEU A 18 -18.93 5.27 -14.46
CA LEU A 18 -20.25 5.51 -13.85
C LEU A 18 -20.59 6.99 -13.73
N LEU A 19 -19.61 7.85 -13.41
CA LEU A 19 -19.81 9.29 -13.24
C LEU A 19 -19.94 10.04 -14.58
N VAL A 20 -19.16 9.64 -15.58
CA VAL A 20 -19.04 10.36 -16.86
C VAL A 20 -19.89 9.72 -17.97
N GLY A 21 -20.43 8.51 -17.76
CA GLY A 21 -21.27 7.81 -18.75
C GLY A 21 -20.50 7.32 -19.98
N GLY A 22 -19.17 7.41 -19.97
CA GLY A 22 -18.29 6.96 -21.06
C GLY A 22 -17.83 5.53 -20.87
N GLN A 23 -17.89 4.72 -21.93
CA GLN A 23 -17.23 3.42 -21.95
C GLN A 23 -15.74 3.65 -21.72
N SER A 24 -15.18 3.09 -20.65
CA SER A 24 -13.74 3.11 -20.39
C SER A 24 -13.02 2.42 -21.55
N SER A 25 -12.51 3.19 -22.50
CA SER A 25 -11.74 2.65 -23.61
C SER A 25 -10.42 2.13 -23.05
N ILE A 26 -10.11 0.86 -23.32
CA ILE A 26 -8.83 0.24 -22.95
C ILE A 26 -7.65 0.95 -23.64
N PHE A 27 -7.92 1.67 -24.73
CA PHE A 27 -6.94 2.37 -25.55
C PHE A 27 -7.18 3.90 -25.56
N GLY A 28 -6.11 4.69 -25.76
CA GLY A 28 -6.13 6.16 -25.75
C GLY A 28 -5.67 6.77 -24.42
N VAL A 29 -5.70 8.10 -24.29
CA VAL A 29 -5.22 8.83 -23.09
C VAL A 29 -5.97 8.39 -21.83
N PHE A 30 -7.29 8.20 -21.92
CA PHE A 30 -8.10 7.70 -20.81
C PHE A 30 -7.80 6.24 -20.45
N GLY A 31 -7.48 5.39 -21.44
CA GLY A 31 -7.05 4.01 -21.22
C GLY A 31 -5.69 3.93 -20.52
N MET A 32 -4.74 4.79 -20.90
CA MET A 32 -3.43 4.89 -20.22
C MET A 32 -3.59 5.30 -18.75
N LEU A 33 -4.48 6.25 -18.46
CA LEU A 33 -4.76 6.71 -17.10
C LEU A 33 -5.46 5.63 -16.26
N ALA A 34 -6.36 4.85 -16.86
CA ALA A 34 -6.98 3.70 -16.21
C ALA A 34 -5.97 2.57 -15.95
N ALA A 35 -5.10 2.27 -16.91
CA ALA A 35 -4.04 1.27 -16.74
C ALA A 35 -3.05 1.65 -15.63
N ALA A 36 -2.78 2.95 -15.45
CA ALA A 36 -1.90 3.45 -14.39
C ALA A 36 -2.39 3.08 -12.98
N SER A 37 -3.72 2.96 -12.75
CA SER A 37 -4.26 2.59 -11.44
C SER A 37 -4.02 1.12 -11.10
N ILE A 38 -3.92 0.26 -12.11
CA ILE A 38 -3.57 -1.15 -11.96
C ILE A 38 -2.06 -1.28 -11.74
N LEU A 39 -1.26 -0.61 -12.58
CA LEU A 39 0.21 -0.62 -12.50
C LEU A 39 0.75 -0.02 -11.20
N PHE A 40 -0.03 0.81 -10.51
CA PHE A 40 0.33 1.36 -9.20
C PHE A 40 0.77 0.29 -8.20
N PHE A 41 0.16 -0.91 -8.25
CA PHE A 41 0.52 -2.02 -7.37
C PHE A 41 2.02 -2.33 -7.39
N ALA A 42 2.65 -2.25 -8.57
CA ALA A 42 4.07 -2.55 -8.74
C ALA A 42 5.00 -1.52 -8.06
N PHE A 43 4.50 -0.33 -7.73
CA PHE A 43 5.26 0.71 -7.03
C PHE A 43 5.12 0.66 -5.51
N ILE A 44 4.23 -0.19 -4.99
CA ILE A 44 4.05 -0.36 -3.54
C ILE A 44 5.29 -1.04 -2.96
N GLY A 45 5.82 -0.49 -1.86
CA GLY A 45 6.99 -1.05 -1.16
C GLY A 45 8.07 -0.02 -0.83
N PHE A 46 8.07 1.16 -1.46
CA PHE A 46 9.06 2.21 -1.12
C PHE A 46 8.90 2.69 0.34
N ASP A 47 7.69 2.66 0.87
CA ASP A 47 7.33 3.11 2.22
C ASP A 47 7.81 2.15 3.31
N VAL A 48 8.10 0.90 2.95
CA VAL A 48 8.69 -0.11 3.84
C VAL A 48 10.02 0.37 4.40
N VAL A 49 10.80 1.14 3.65
CA VAL A 49 12.08 1.72 4.13
C VAL A 49 11.86 2.58 5.38
N ALA A 50 10.69 3.21 5.55
CA ALA A 50 10.36 3.96 6.75
C ALA A 50 10.14 3.06 7.99
N THR A 51 9.77 1.79 7.80
CA THR A 51 9.53 0.84 8.91
C THR A 51 10.82 0.37 9.59
N THR A 52 11.96 0.50 8.90
CA THR A 52 13.30 0.21 9.42
C THR A 52 14.07 1.49 9.78
N ALA A 53 13.37 2.63 9.89
CA ALA A 53 13.97 3.88 10.33
C ALA A 53 14.59 3.77 11.74
N GLU A 54 14.02 2.94 12.63
CA GLU A 54 14.54 2.69 13.98
C GLU A 54 15.89 1.95 13.98
N GLU A 55 16.20 1.22 12.90
CA GLU A 55 17.45 0.46 12.73
C GLU A 55 18.49 1.22 11.90
N THR A 56 18.15 2.42 11.45
CA THR A 56 19.00 3.24 10.59
C THR A 56 19.89 4.15 11.43
N ARG A 57 21.19 4.23 11.13
CA ARG A 57 22.14 5.06 11.90
C ARG A 57 21.84 6.56 11.81
N ASN A 58 21.48 7.07 10.63
CA ASN A 58 21.08 8.46 10.42
C ASN A 58 19.74 8.54 9.68
N PRO A 59 18.60 8.26 10.37
CA PRO A 59 17.31 8.13 9.72
C PRO A 59 16.83 9.44 9.07
N GLN A 60 17.29 10.60 9.55
CA GLN A 60 16.94 11.91 9.01
C GLN A 60 17.41 12.12 7.58
N ARG A 61 18.48 11.43 7.16
CA ARG A 61 19.07 11.58 5.82
C ARG A 61 19.01 10.29 5.00
N ASP A 62 19.21 9.15 5.64
CA ASP A 62 19.35 7.87 4.94
C ASP A 62 17.98 7.32 4.51
N VAL A 63 16.93 7.45 5.35
CA VAL A 63 15.58 7.00 5.00
C VAL A 63 15.02 7.77 3.78
N PRO A 64 15.05 9.12 3.74
CA PRO A 64 14.60 9.85 2.55
C PRO A 64 15.35 9.50 1.27
N ARG A 65 16.68 9.32 1.35
CA ARG A 65 17.51 8.92 0.20
C ARG A 65 17.21 7.49 -0.26
N GLY A 66 16.98 6.59 0.68
CA GLY A 66 16.57 5.21 0.40
C GLY A 66 15.23 5.16 -0.34
N ILE A 67 14.23 5.91 0.14
CA ILE A 67 12.91 6.00 -0.50
C ILE A 67 13.01 6.56 -1.92
N LEU A 68 13.61 7.75 -2.09
CA LEU A 68 13.68 8.40 -3.40
C LEU A 68 14.60 7.66 -4.38
N GLY A 69 15.72 7.13 -3.89
CA GLY A 69 16.67 6.39 -4.70
C GLY A 69 16.11 5.07 -5.20
N SER A 70 15.49 4.28 -4.31
CA SER A 70 14.85 3.02 -4.71
C SER A 70 13.70 3.25 -5.69
N LEU A 71 12.86 4.25 -5.45
CA LEU A 71 11.76 4.60 -6.36
C LEU A 71 12.28 4.97 -7.75
N ALA A 72 13.30 5.84 -7.85
CA ALA A 72 13.86 6.25 -9.13
C ALA A 72 14.48 5.08 -9.91
N ILE A 73 15.25 4.22 -9.23
CA ILE A 73 15.85 3.03 -9.85
C ILE A 73 14.76 2.09 -10.38
N VAL A 74 13.74 1.80 -9.57
CA VAL A 74 12.64 0.91 -9.96
C VAL A 74 11.85 1.50 -11.13
N THR A 75 11.56 2.80 -11.14
CA THR A 75 10.87 3.46 -12.26
C THR A 75 11.64 3.27 -13.58
N VAL A 76 12.95 3.51 -13.57
CA VAL A 76 13.79 3.32 -14.77
C VAL A 76 13.76 1.87 -15.24
N LEU A 77 13.90 0.92 -14.32
CA LEU A 77 13.86 -0.51 -14.65
C LEU A 77 12.49 -0.93 -15.19
N TYR A 78 11.39 -0.46 -14.63
CA TYR A 78 10.04 -0.78 -15.13
C TYR A 78 9.79 -0.24 -16.53
N ILE A 79 10.27 0.97 -16.82
CA ILE A 79 10.21 1.57 -18.15
C ILE A 79 11.04 0.71 -19.13
N ALA A 80 12.28 0.38 -18.76
CA ALA A 80 13.16 -0.43 -19.61
C ALA A 80 12.58 -1.81 -19.91
N VAL A 81 12.07 -2.52 -18.89
CA VAL A 81 11.43 -3.84 -19.06
C VAL A 81 10.20 -3.72 -19.94
N SER A 82 9.38 -2.69 -19.75
CA SER A 82 8.18 -2.47 -20.57
C SER A 82 8.54 -2.27 -22.04
N PHE A 83 9.59 -1.49 -22.35
CA PHE A 83 10.09 -1.32 -23.71
C PHE A 83 10.61 -2.63 -24.32
N VAL A 84 11.39 -3.41 -23.57
CA VAL A 84 11.93 -4.69 -24.05
C VAL A 84 10.82 -5.68 -24.35
N VAL A 85 9.88 -5.86 -23.42
CA VAL A 85 8.79 -6.86 -23.56
C VAL A 85 7.83 -6.50 -24.68
N THR A 86 7.41 -5.24 -24.76
CA THR A 86 6.52 -4.78 -25.84
C THR A 86 7.21 -4.73 -27.20
N GLY A 87 8.55 -4.62 -27.24
CA GLY A 87 9.35 -4.78 -28.45
C GLY A 87 9.53 -6.23 -28.89
N MET A 88 9.51 -7.19 -27.95
CA MET A 88 9.65 -8.63 -28.24
C MET A 88 8.33 -9.29 -28.68
N GLU A 89 7.20 -8.95 -28.04
CA GLU A 89 5.92 -9.60 -28.31
C GLU A 89 4.78 -8.57 -28.41
N SER A 90 3.86 -8.80 -29.35
CA SER A 90 2.67 -7.95 -29.51
C SER A 90 1.85 -7.89 -28.21
N TYR A 91 1.42 -6.68 -27.83
CA TYR A 91 0.64 -6.43 -26.62
C TYR A 91 -0.63 -7.28 -26.50
N THR A 92 -1.19 -7.72 -27.62
CA THR A 92 -2.37 -8.61 -27.67
C THR A 92 -2.11 -10.02 -27.15
N LYS A 93 -0.86 -10.48 -27.16
CA LYS A 93 -0.45 -11.81 -26.69
C LYS A 93 0.14 -11.80 -25.27
N LEU A 94 0.39 -10.62 -24.71
CA LEU A 94 0.96 -10.43 -23.37
C LEU A 94 -0.07 -10.59 -22.23
N ALA A 95 -1.37 -10.44 -22.51
CA ALA A 95 -2.40 -10.43 -21.46
C ALA A 95 -2.71 -11.83 -20.90
N THR A 96 -2.80 -12.85 -21.78
CA THR A 96 -3.21 -14.20 -21.40
C THR A 96 -2.51 -15.21 -22.28
N GLY A 97 -1.90 -16.23 -21.68
CA GLY A 97 -1.35 -17.37 -22.41
C GLY A 97 -2.47 -18.20 -23.05
N ALA A 98 -2.11 -19.11 -23.97
CA ALA A 98 -3.05 -20.01 -24.62
C ALA A 98 -3.85 -20.88 -23.62
N ASP A 99 -3.29 -21.10 -22.42
CA ASP A 99 -3.87 -21.89 -21.33
C ASP A 99 -4.74 -21.07 -20.35
N GLY A 100 -5.01 -19.78 -20.65
CA GLY A 100 -5.80 -18.91 -19.77
C GLY A 100 -5.04 -18.43 -18.50
N THR A 101 -3.77 -18.78 -18.36
CA THR A 101 -2.88 -18.31 -17.28
C THR A 101 -2.30 -16.93 -17.61
N LYS A 102 -2.11 -16.09 -16.58
CA LYS A 102 -1.43 -14.78 -16.73
C LYS A 102 0.02 -15.04 -17.20
N LYS A 103 0.42 -14.46 -18.34
CA LYS A 103 1.81 -14.55 -18.78
C LYS A 103 2.70 -13.78 -17.81
N THR A 104 3.86 -14.36 -17.50
CA THR A 104 4.94 -13.72 -16.75
C THR A 104 6.04 -13.28 -17.70
N LEU A 105 6.98 -12.49 -17.19
CA LEU A 105 8.17 -12.13 -17.95
C LEU A 105 8.94 -13.38 -18.42
N ALA A 106 9.04 -14.42 -17.58
CA ALA A 106 9.71 -15.66 -17.96
C ALA A 106 9.03 -16.38 -19.13
N THR A 107 7.69 -16.47 -19.12
CA THR A 107 6.95 -17.11 -20.22
C THR A 107 7.07 -16.33 -21.53
N ALA A 108 7.11 -14.99 -21.47
CA ALA A 108 7.32 -14.16 -22.66
C ALA A 108 8.70 -14.43 -23.31
N PHE A 109 9.75 -14.62 -22.52
CA PHE A 109 11.08 -14.98 -23.04
C PHE A 109 11.14 -16.43 -23.54
N ALA A 110 10.41 -17.34 -22.89
CA ALA A 110 10.32 -18.73 -23.32
C ALA A 110 9.61 -18.86 -24.69
N ASP A 111 8.49 -18.14 -24.88
CA ASP A 111 7.71 -18.15 -26.13
C ASP A 111 8.51 -17.58 -27.33
N ASN A 112 9.52 -16.75 -27.05
CA ASN A 112 10.45 -16.21 -28.05
C ASN A 112 11.73 -17.07 -28.23
N GLY A 113 11.76 -18.28 -27.69
CA GLY A 113 12.85 -19.25 -27.87
C GLY A 113 14.08 -19.02 -26.97
N VAL A 114 14.04 -18.07 -26.03
CA VAL A 114 15.17 -17.72 -25.15
C VAL A 114 15.01 -18.38 -23.77
N HIS A 115 15.05 -19.72 -23.75
CA HIS A 115 14.74 -20.51 -22.54
C HIS A 115 15.73 -20.30 -21.39
N TRP A 116 17.01 -20.04 -21.68
CA TRP A 116 18.02 -19.79 -20.64
C TRP A 116 17.70 -18.51 -19.85
N ALA A 117 17.26 -17.45 -20.53
CA ALA A 117 16.87 -16.19 -19.91
C ALA A 117 15.58 -16.38 -19.09
N ALA A 118 14.62 -17.13 -19.62
CA ALA A 118 13.39 -17.47 -18.91
C ALA A 118 13.68 -18.19 -17.58
N ALA A 119 14.62 -19.15 -17.56
CA ALA A 119 15.02 -19.85 -16.34
C ALA A 119 15.66 -18.92 -15.30
N VAL A 120 16.59 -18.05 -15.72
CA VAL A 120 17.23 -17.06 -14.84
C VAL A 120 16.18 -16.09 -14.27
N ILE A 121 15.27 -15.60 -15.10
CA ILE A 121 14.18 -14.70 -14.68
C ILE A 121 13.25 -15.41 -13.68
N ALA A 122 12.89 -16.67 -13.93
CA ALA A 122 12.02 -17.43 -13.02
C ALA A 122 12.65 -17.65 -11.64
N ILE A 123 13.94 -18.02 -11.60
CA ILE A 123 14.70 -18.18 -10.33
C ILE A 123 14.80 -16.84 -9.60
N GLY A 124 15.14 -15.76 -10.32
CA GLY A 124 15.22 -14.42 -9.76
C GLY A 124 13.88 -13.92 -9.23
N ALA A 125 12.79 -14.17 -9.95
CA ALA A 125 11.44 -13.83 -9.53
C ALA A 125 11.03 -14.59 -8.26
N LEU A 126 11.34 -15.88 -8.15
CA LEU A 126 11.05 -16.67 -6.96
C LEU A 126 11.79 -16.13 -5.72
N ALA A 127 13.10 -15.85 -5.85
CA ALA A 127 13.91 -15.29 -4.77
C ALA A 127 13.43 -13.87 -4.38
N GLY A 128 13.13 -13.04 -5.38
CA GLY A 128 12.64 -11.66 -5.19
C GLY A 128 11.27 -11.62 -4.51
N LEU A 129 10.29 -12.37 -5.03
CA LEU A 129 8.94 -12.44 -4.45
C LEU A 129 8.96 -12.97 -3.02
N THR A 130 9.78 -13.99 -2.74
CA THR A 130 9.96 -14.50 -1.37
C THR A 130 10.48 -13.41 -0.42
N THR A 131 11.44 -12.61 -0.89
CA THR A 131 11.99 -11.50 -0.11
C THR A 131 10.92 -10.43 0.16
N VAL A 132 10.13 -10.07 -0.84
CA VAL A 132 9.03 -9.10 -0.70
C VAL A 132 8.00 -9.58 0.32
N VAL A 133 7.57 -10.84 0.24
CA VAL A 133 6.62 -11.44 1.20
C VAL A 133 7.18 -11.38 2.62
N MET A 134 8.44 -11.78 2.81
CA MET A 134 9.08 -11.74 4.12
C MET A 134 9.09 -10.32 4.70
N VAL A 135 9.47 -9.34 3.89
CA VAL A 135 9.55 -7.93 4.29
C VAL A 135 8.17 -7.36 4.65
N LEU A 136 7.13 -7.67 3.88
CA LEU A 136 5.77 -7.23 4.19
C LEU A 136 5.21 -7.87 5.47
N LEU A 137 5.49 -9.16 5.70
CA LEU A 137 5.10 -9.84 6.94
C LEU A 137 5.77 -9.23 8.17
N LEU A 138 7.05 -8.85 8.05
CA LEU A 138 7.77 -8.14 9.09
C LEU A 138 7.15 -6.76 9.37
N GLY A 139 6.90 -5.97 8.33
CA GLY A 139 6.26 -4.66 8.45
C GLY A 139 4.88 -4.72 9.10
N GLN A 140 4.02 -5.64 8.63
CA GLN A 140 2.68 -5.84 9.18
C GLN A 140 2.70 -6.27 10.65
N THR A 141 3.62 -7.16 11.02
CA THR A 141 3.79 -7.60 12.42
C THR A 141 4.18 -6.42 13.32
N ARG A 142 5.10 -5.55 12.87
CA ARG A 142 5.53 -4.35 13.63
C ARG A 142 4.39 -3.36 13.84
N ILE A 143 3.62 -3.08 12.80
CA ILE A 143 2.46 -2.18 12.90
C ILE A 143 1.42 -2.76 13.87
N LEU A 144 1.10 -4.05 13.75
CA LEU A 144 0.15 -4.70 14.65
C LEU A 144 0.63 -4.65 16.11
N PHE A 145 1.92 -4.90 16.34
CA PHE A 145 2.52 -4.82 17.67
C PHE A 145 2.45 -3.41 18.26
N ALA A 146 2.78 -2.38 17.48
CA ALA A 146 2.68 -0.98 17.91
C ALA A 146 1.23 -0.60 18.23
N MET A 147 0.27 -0.95 17.37
CA MET A 147 -1.16 -0.69 17.61
C MET A 147 -1.70 -1.40 18.87
N SER A 148 -1.25 -2.63 19.13
CA SER A 148 -1.60 -3.36 20.36
C SER A 148 -0.97 -2.74 21.61
N ARG A 149 0.25 -2.21 21.52
CA ARG A 149 0.90 -1.47 22.61
C ARG A 149 0.17 -0.16 22.93
N ASP A 150 -0.35 0.51 21.90
CA ASP A 150 -1.09 1.76 22.04
C ASP A 150 -2.56 1.54 22.51
N GLY A 151 -2.96 0.29 22.71
CA GLY A 151 -4.29 -0.11 23.21
C GLY A 151 -5.40 -0.12 22.15
N LEU A 152 -5.06 0.04 20.87
CA LEU A 152 -6.01 0.01 19.75
C LEU A 152 -6.42 -1.42 19.35
N MET A 153 -5.60 -2.42 19.70
CA MET A 153 -5.81 -3.84 19.42
C MET A 153 -5.68 -4.67 20.72
N PRO A 154 -6.15 -5.94 20.76
CA PRO A 154 -6.07 -6.76 21.97
C PRO A 154 -4.64 -6.87 22.52
N PRO A 155 -4.43 -6.68 23.85
CA PRO A 155 -3.09 -6.63 24.45
C PRO A 155 -2.36 -7.99 24.39
N VAL A 156 -3.09 -9.07 24.11
CA VAL A 156 -2.55 -10.41 23.94
C VAL A 156 -1.57 -10.47 22.76
N LEU A 157 -1.78 -9.63 21.74
CA LEU A 157 -0.91 -9.53 20.56
C LEU A 157 0.39 -8.76 20.84
N ALA A 158 0.40 -7.88 21.87
CA ALA A 158 1.60 -7.17 22.32
C ALA A 158 2.48 -8.02 23.27
N LYS A 159 2.09 -9.25 23.63
CA LYS A 159 2.92 -10.11 24.47
C LYS A 159 4.08 -10.70 23.66
N THR A 160 5.31 -10.34 24.03
CA THR A 160 6.54 -10.89 23.47
C THR A 160 6.90 -12.23 24.14
N GLY A 161 7.50 -13.14 23.37
CA GLY A 161 8.06 -14.38 23.92
C GLY A 161 9.38 -14.16 24.67
N ALA A 162 9.99 -15.23 25.17
CA ALA A 162 11.25 -15.19 25.92
C ALA A 162 12.44 -14.54 25.16
N ARG A 163 12.38 -14.53 23.81
CA ARG A 163 13.41 -13.94 22.93
C ARG A 163 13.04 -12.54 22.42
N GLY A 164 12.02 -11.90 23.00
CA GLY A 164 11.55 -10.56 22.59
C GLY A 164 10.73 -10.54 21.29
N THR A 165 10.59 -11.66 20.57
CA THR A 165 9.81 -11.74 19.33
C THR A 165 8.30 -11.82 19.60
N PRO A 166 7.45 -11.03 18.92
CA PRO A 166 5.99 -11.05 19.11
C PRO A 166 5.34 -12.21 18.33
N VAL A 167 5.64 -13.45 18.75
CA VAL A 167 5.24 -14.69 18.06
C VAL A 167 3.74 -14.76 17.77
N ARG A 168 2.90 -14.28 18.69
CA ARG A 168 1.44 -14.28 18.55
C ARG A 168 0.99 -13.35 17.43
N ALA A 169 1.52 -12.14 17.38
CA ALA A 169 1.22 -11.19 16.31
C ALA A 169 1.67 -11.75 14.96
N THR A 170 2.87 -12.34 14.88
CA THR A 170 3.37 -12.99 13.66
C THR A 170 2.46 -14.11 13.21
N LEU A 171 2.06 -15.01 14.12
CA LEU A 171 1.18 -16.13 13.77
C LEU A 171 -0.19 -15.65 13.30
N THR A 172 -0.79 -14.66 13.97
CA THR A 172 -2.06 -14.07 13.55
C THR A 172 -1.97 -13.48 12.14
N VAL A 173 -0.90 -12.73 11.85
CA VAL A 173 -0.66 -12.15 10.52
C VAL A 173 -0.48 -13.23 9.47
N VAL A 174 0.38 -14.22 9.70
CA VAL A 174 0.66 -15.29 8.73
C VAL A 174 -0.59 -16.11 8.44
N VAL A 175 -1.37 -16.48 9.47
CA VAL A 175 -2.63 -17.22 9.27
C VAL A 175 -3.64 -16.38 8.48
N ALA A 176 -3.79 -15.09 8.80
CA ALA A 176 -4.69 -14.20 8.07
C ALA A 176 -4.27 -14.05 6.59
N VAL A 177 -2.98 -13.88 6.33
CA VAL A 177 -2.43 -13.77 4.97
C VAL A 177 -2.58 -15.09 4.21
N ALA A 178 -2.35 -16.24 4.84
CA ALA A 178 -2.53 -17.56 4.22
C ALA A 178 -3.99 -17.81 3.83
N ILE A 179 -4.95 -17.43 4.69
CA ILE A 179 -6.38 -17.51 4.38
C ILE A 179 -6.70 -16.55 3.22
N ALA A 180 -6.25 -15.30 3.29
CA ALA A 180 -6.50 -14.33 2.23
C ALA A 180 -5.92 -14.78 0.87
N GLY A 181 -4.68 -15.26 0.85
CA GLY A 181 -4.01 -15.72 -0.37
C GLY A 181 -4.54 -17.05 -0.92
N GLY A 182 -5.09 -17.92 -0.07
CA GLY A 182 -5.64 -19.21 -0.48
C GLY A 182 -7.07 -19.13 -1.02
N PHE A 183 -7.89 -18.19 -0.52
CA PHE A 183 -9.31 -18.13 -0.84
C PHE A 183 -9.73 -16.99 -1.77
N PHE A 184 -8.88 -15.97 -1.95
CA PHE A 184 -9.21 -14.81 -2.78
C PHE A 184 -8.33 -14.73 -4.03
N PRO A 185 -8.91 -14.41 -5.20
CA PRO A 185 -8.14 -14.29 -6.42
C PRO A 185 -7.25 -13.04 -6.39
N SER A 186 -6.03 -13.17 -6.92
CA SER A 186 -4.98 -12.15 -6.80
C SER A 186 -5.37 -10.78 -7.37
N ASN A 187 -6.08 -10.75 -8.50
CA ASN A 187 -6.57 -9.51 -9.10
C ASN A 187 -7.49 -8.71 -8.15
N LYS A 188 -8.32 -9.40 -7.36
CA LYS A 188 -9.20 -8.73 -6.40
C LYS A 188 -8.46 -8.27 -5.15
N LEU A 189 -7.41 -8.98 -4.76
CA LEU A 189 -6.51 -8.52 -3.69
C LEU A 189 -5.72 -7.28 -4.13
N GLU A 190 -5.17 -7.28 -5.35
CA GLU A 190 -4.46 -6.13 -5.96
C GLU A 190 -5.34 -4.87 -5.97
N GLU A 191 -6.59 -4.97 -6.41
CA GLU A 191 -7.56 -3.85 -6.38
C GLU A 191 -7.77 -3.27 -4.98
N VAL A 192 -7.95 -4.15 -3.97
CA VAL A 192 -8.18 -3.74 -2.56
C VAL A 192 -6.93 -3.13 -1.94
N VAL A 193 -5.75 -3.67 -2.25
CA VAL A 193 -4.47 -3.11 -1.82
C VAL A 193 -4.27 -1.72 -2.43
N ASN A 194 -4.55 -1.54 -3.72
CA ASN A 194 -4.37 -0.24 -4.39
C ASN A 194 -5.26 0.85 -3.78
N VAL A 195 -6.56 0.59 -3.58
CA VAL A 195 -7.44 1.60 -2.95
C VAL A 195 -7.00 1.94 -1.52
N GLY A 196 -6.57 0.93 -0.75
CA GLY A 196 -6.08 1.11 0.61
C GLY A 196 -4.82 1.98 0.65
N THR A 197 -3.81 1.63 -0.13
CA THR A 197 -2.52 2.36 -0.18
C THR A 197 -2.68 3.77 -0.75
N LEU A 198 -3.46 3.96 -1.81
CA LEU A 198 -3.75 5.29 -2.37
C LEU A 198 -4.45 6.18 -1.33
N SER A 199 -5.42 5.64 -0.59
CA SER A 199 -6.09 6.39 0.48
C SER A 199 -5.12 6.77 1.61
N ALA A 200 -4.19 5.88 1.98
CA ALA A 200 -3.14 6.17 2.95
C ALA A 200 -2.19 7.27 2.44
N PHE A 201 -1.82 7.27 1.16
CA PHE A 201 -0.97 8.31 0.57
C PHE A 201 -1.67 9.66 0.50
N VAL A 202 -2.99 9.70 0.26
CA VAL A 202 -3.79 10.93 0.39
C VAL A 202 -3.72 11.46 1.82
N LEU A 203 -3.92 10.59 2.82
CA LEU A 203 -3.84 10.97 4.24
C LEU A 203 -2.45 11.45 4.65
N VAL A 204 -1.38 10.77 4.22
CA VAL A 204 0.00 11.19 4.50
C VAL A 204 0.32 12.54 3.85
N SER A 205 -0.08 12.72 2.59
CA SER A 205 0.15 13.98 1.86
C SER A 205 -0.62 15.15 2.49
N ALA A 206 -1.88 14.92 2.90
CA ALA A 206 -2.65 15.89 3.67
C ALA A 206 -2.03 16.16 5.04
N GLY A 207 -1.53 15.13 5.71
CA GLY A 207 -0.80 15.21 6.98
C GLY A 207 0.43 16.11 6.90
N VAL A 208 1.19 16.07 5.79
CA VAL A 208 2.31 16.98 5.56
C VAL A 208 1.86 18.45 5.49
N LEU A 209 0.72 18.74 4.86
CA LEU A 209 0.15 20.09 4.80
C LEU A 209 -0.31 20.56 6.19
N VAL A 210 -0.97 19.69 6.95
CA VAL A 210 -1.45 19.99 8.32
C VAL A 210 -0.27 20.21 9.25
N LEU A 211 0.73 19.32 9.26
CA LEU A 211 1.88 19.39 10.17
C LEU A 211 2.72 20.65 9.95
N ARG A 212 2.77 21.17 8.71
CA ARG A 212 3.45 22.45 8.43
C ARG A 212 2.72 23.66 9.04
N LYS A 213 1.40 23.59 9.20
CA LYS A 213 0.62 24.66 9.85
C LYS A 213 0.58 24.51 11.37
N THR A 214 0.43 23.29 11.88
CA THR A 214 0.20 23.05 13.31
C THR A 214 1.49 22.97 14.14
N ARG A 215 2.61 22.52 13.56
CA ARG A 215 3.91 22.43 14.26
C ARG A 215 5.05 22.91 13.36
N PRO A 216 5.15 24.23 13.10
CA PRO A 216 6.19 24.79 12.26
C PRO A 216 7.61 24.58 12.84
N ASP A 217 7.73 24.52 14.17
CA ASP A 217 8.99 24.60 14.92
C ASP A 217 9.81 23.29 14.93
N LEU A 218 9.24 22.19 14.44
CA LEU A 218 9.90 20.88 14.46
C LEU A 218 11.14 20.86 13.54
N PRO A 219 12.29 20.34 14.01
CA PRO A 219 13.46 20.12 13.17
C PRO A 219 13.15 19.04 12.13
N ARG A 220 13.29 19.37 10.84
CA ARG A 220 12.96 18.49 9.72
C ARG A 220 14.24 18.04 9.01
N GLY A 221 14.55 16.75 9.06
CA GLY A 221 15.70 16.16 8.37
C GLY A 221 15.64 16.30 6.85
N PHE A 222 14.46 16.02 6.28
CA PHE A 222 14.14 16.26 4.88
C PHE A 222 12.90 17.14 4.77
N ARG A 223 12.91 18.06 3.80
CA ARG A 223 11.77 18.93 3.49
C ARG A 223 11.33 18.64 2.07
N ALA A 224 10.06 18.27 1.90
CA ALA A 224 9.48 18.15 0.57
C ALA A 224 9.66 19.49 -0.19
N PRO A 225 10.14 19.47 -1.44
CA PRO A 225 10.26 20.66 -2.26
C PRO A 225 8.89 21.23 -2.61
N LEU A 226 8.81 22.53 -2.91
CA LEU A 226 7.62 23.19 -3.47
C LEU A 226 6.31 22.92 -2.70
N VAL A 227 6.33 22.97 -1.36
CA VAL A 227 5.09 22.89 -0.57
C VAL A 227 4.41 24.26 -0.54
N PRO A 228 3.10 24.38 -0.84
CA PRO A 228 2.07 23.33 -0.83
C PRO A 228 1.83 22.57 -2.14
N LEU A 229 2.45 22.95 -3.25
CA LEU A 229 2.18 22.39 -4.58
C LEU A 229 2.40 20.88 -4.65
N VAL A 230 3.55 20.36 -4.19
CA VAL A 230 3.87 18.92 -4.30
C VAL A 230 2.88 18.03 -3.54
N PRO A 231 2.54 18.28 -2.26
CA PRO A 231 1.52 17.50 -1.58
C PRO A 231 0.13 17.60 -2.20
N ILE A 232 -0.25 18.76 -2.74
CA ILE A 232 -1.54 18.92 -3.43
C ILE A 232 -1.56 18.06 -4.71
N LEU A 233 -0.49 18.11 -5.52
CA LEU A 233 -0.39 17.29 -6.73
C LEU A 233 -0.41 15.80 -6.40
N ALA A 234 0.21 15.37 -5.29
CA ALA A 234 0.16 13.99 -4.83
C ALA A 234 -1.28 13.56 -4.47
N ILE A 235 -2.01 14.40 -3.73
CA ILE A 235 -3.42 14.15 -3.40
C ILE A 235 -4.27 14.04 -4.65
N VAL A 236 -4.16 15.01 -5.57
CA VAL A 236 -4.93 15.02 -6.82
C VAL A 236 -4.62 13.79 -7.68
N SER A 237 -3.35 13.41 -7.79
CA SER A 237 -2.93 12.23 -8.57
C SER A 237 -3.44 10.94 -7.94
N CYS A 238 -3.38 10.79 -6.62
CA CYS A 238 -3.90 9.61 -5.92
C CYS A 238 -5.42 9.51 -6.07
N LEU A 239 -6.15 10.61 -5.87
CA LEU A 239 -7.61 10.64 -6.03
C LEU A 239 -8.02 10.31 -7.47
N TRP A 240 -7.27 10.82 -8.46
CA TRP A 240 -7.50 10.48 -9.86
C TRP A 240 -7.36 8.98 -10.12
N LEU A 241 -6.29 8.34 -9.63
CA LEU A 241 -6.10 6.89 -9.76
C LEU A 241 -7.20 6.11 -9.03
N MET A 242 -7.65 6.58 -7.85
CA MET A 242 -8.73 5.93 -7.10
C MET A 242 -10.07 5.96 -7.85
N ILE A 243 -10.39 7.05 -8.56
CA ILE A 243 -11.64 7.16 -9.35
C ILE A 243 -11.63 6.19 -10.55
N ASN A 244 -10.44 5.80 -11.02
CA ASN A 244 -10.29 4.81 -12.08
C ASN A 244 -10.40 3.34 -11.60
N LEU A 245 -10.55 3.10 -10.29
CA LEU A 245 -10.84 1.77 -9.75
C LEU A 245 -12.33 1.42 -9.87
N THR A 246 -12.66 0.13 -9.77
CA THR A 246 -14.05 -0.35 -9.86
C THR A 246 -14.90 0.14 -8.70
N ALA A 247 -16.20 0.35 -8.93
CA ALA A 247 -17.12 0.73 -7.85
C ALA A 247 -17.19 -0.34 -6.75
N LEU A 248 -17.06 -1.62 -7.10
CA LEU A 248 -16.96 -2.72 -6.15
C LEU A 248 -15.74 -2.56 -5.21
N THR A 249 -14.60 -2.08 -5.73
CA THR A 249 -13.41 -1.78 -4.92
C THR A 249 -13.71 -0.71 -3.87
N TRP A 250 -14.46 0.34 -4.24
CA TRP A 250 -14.88 1.40 -3.32
C TRP A 250 -15.86 0.91 -2.26
N VAL A 251 -16.82 0.07 -2.62
CA VAL A 251 -17.75 -0.54 -1.65
C VAL A 251 -16.98 -1.39 -0.65
N ARG A 252 -16.06 -2.25 -1.11
CA ARG A 252 -15.20 -3.06 -0.23
C ARG A 252 -14.37 -2.19 0.72
N PHE A 253 -13.78 -1.12 0.20
CA PHE A 253 -13.03 -0.16 1.00
C PHE A 253 -13.90 0.53 2.06
N ALA A 254 -15.09 1.00 1.68
CA ALA A 254 -16.03 1.65 2.57
C ALA A 254 -16.53 0.71 3.68
N VAL A 255 -16.85 -0.54 3.34
CA VAL A 255 -17.22 -1.57 4.32
C VAL A 255 -16.07 -1.84 5.28
N TRP A 256 -14.84 -1.96 4.79
CA TRP A 256 -13.67 -2.17 5.64
C TRP A 256 -13.41 -0.99 6.58
N MET A 257 -13.53 0.25 6.08
CA MET A 257 -13.43 1.45 6.90
C MET A 257 -14.54 1.52 7.95
N ALA A 258 -15.77 1.16 7.60
CA ALA A 258 -16.87 1.09 8.56
C ALA A 258 -16.60 0.06 9.67
N ILE A 259 -16.10 -1.13 9.33
CA ILE A 259 -15.69 -2.15 10.30
C ILE A 259 -14.59 -1.60 11.22
N GLY A 260 -13.58 -0.94 10.66
CA GLY A 260 -12.50 -0.32 11.43
C GLY A 260 -13.00 0.75 12.40
N ILE A 261 -13.95 1.60 11.97
CA ILE A 261 -14.58 2.63 12.81
C ILE A 261 -15.42 1.99 13.92
N VAL A 262 -16.23 0.98 13.60
CA VAL A 262 -17.02 0.25 14.61
C VAL A 262 -16.10 -0.40 15.64
N PHE A 263 -15.03 -1.06 15.21
CA PHE A 263 -14.03 -1.64 16.10
C PHE A 263 -13.33 -0.59 16.97
N TYR A 264 -12.99 0.56 16.38
CA TYR A 264 -12.42 1.69 17.11
C TYR A 264 -13.36 2.20 18.21
N PHE A 265 -14.65 2.42 17.93
CA PHE A 265 -15.59 2.89 18.95
C PHE A 265 -15.96 1.82 19.98
N ALA A 266 -16.05 0.55 19.56
CA ALA A 266 -16.38 -0.56 20.45
C ALA A 266 -15.23 -0.90 21.42
N TYR A 267 -13.98 -0.89 20.92
CA TYR A 267 -12.80 -1.31 21.67
C TYR A 267 -11.81 -0.17 21.92
N GLY A 268 -11.30 0.44 20.85
CA GLY A 268 -10.20 1.41 20.89
C GLY A 268 -10.50 2.67 21.73
N ALA A 269 -11.71 3.22 21.62
CA ALA A 269 -12.12 4.45 22.31
C ALA A 269 -12.22 4.29 23.84
N ARG A 270 -12.41 3.05 24.33
CA ARG A 270 -12.53 2.72 25.76
C ARG A 270 -11.18 2.35 26.39
N LYS A 271 -10.19 1.96 25.59
CA LYS A 271 -8.91 1.38 26.07
C LYS A 271 -7.65 2.08 25.56
N SER A 272 -7.78 3.09 24.69
CA SER A 272 -6.63 3.85 24.19
C SER A 272 -5.92 4.60 25.32
N VAL A 273 -4.64 4.29 25.48
CA VAL A 273 -3.76 4.83 26.53
C VAL A 273 -3.58 6.35 26.42
N LEU A 274 -3.75 6.91 25.22
CA LEU A 274 -3.68 8.37 24.96
C LEU A 274 -4.76 9.16 25.72
N ARG A 275 -5.93 8.56 25.97
CA ARG A 275 -6.99 9.19 26.77
C ARG A 275 -6.70 9.10 28.27
N ALA A 276 -5.99 8.05 28.71
CA ALA A 276 -5.57 7.87 30.10
C ALA A 276 -4.41 8.81 30.49
N SER A 277 -3.46 9.08 29.58
CA SER A 277 -2.34 10.00 29.89
C SER A 277 -2.79 11.47 29.98
N GLN A 278 -3.78 11.89 29.16
CA GLN A 278 -4.34 13.25 29.26
C GLN A 278 -5.22 13.45 30.50
N SER A 279 -5.85 12.39 31.02
CA SER A 279 -6.66 12.48 32.25
C SER A 279 -5.82 12.33 33.52
N GLY A 280 -4.66 11.67 33.48
CA GLY A 280 -3.70 11.64 34.59
C GLY A 280 -2.85 12.90 34.75
N GLY A 281 -2.60 13.65 33.66
CA GLY A 281 -1.84 14.90 33.70
C GLY A 281 -2.60 16.11 34.27
N ALA A 282 -3.93 16.02 34.42
CA ALA A 282 -4.76 17.08 35.00
C ALA A 282 -4.85 17.00 36.55
N GLY A 283 -4.22 16.00 37.18
CA GLY A 283 -4.31 15.75 38.63
C GLY A 283 -3.02 15.88 39.44
N GLN A 284 -1.89 16.28 38.84
CA GLN A 284 -0.59 16.41 39.53
C GLN A 284 0.00 17.83 39.44
N GLY A 285 -0.86 18.85 39.54
CA GLY A 285 -0.45 20.27 39.49
C GLY A 285 -0.42 20.99 40.85
N THR A 286 -0.78 20.36 41.96
CA THR A 286 -0.89 21.03 43.27
C THR A 286 -0.50 20.10 44.41
N GLU A 287 0.80 19.81 44.56
CA GLU A 287 1.41 19.49 45.86
C GLU A 287 2.92 19.37 45.68
N VAL A 288 3.64 20.47 45.81
CA VAL A 288 4.81 20.55 46.70
C VAL A 288 4.95 22.03 47.09
N ALA A 289 4.26 22.41 48.17
CA ALA A 289 4.75 23.47 49.03
C ALA A 289 6.03 22.94 49.68
N VAL A 290 7.17 23.59 49.46
CA VAL A 290 8.33 23.45 50.34
C VAL A 290 8.32 24.67 51.24
N ASP A 291 7.91 24.39 52.46
CA ASP A 291 8.03 25.18 53.67
C ASP A 291 9.52 25.36 54.03
N SER A 292 9.84 26.53 54.59
CA SER A 292 11.08 26.96 55.28
C SER A 292 12.43 26.94 54.55
#